data_AF-A0AA35XI70-F1
#
_entry.id   AF-A0AA35XI70-F1
#
_cell.length_a   1.000
_cell.length_b   1.000
_cell.length_c   1.000
_cell.angle_alpha   90.00
_cell.angle_beta   90.00
_cell.angle_gamma   90.00
#
_symmetry.space_group_name_H-M   'P 1'
#
loop_
_entity.id
_entity.type
_entity.pdbx_description
1 polymer ?
#
loop_
_entity_poly.entity_id
_entity_poly.type
_entity_poly.pdbx_seq_one_letter_code
_entity_poly.pdbx_strand_id
1 'polypeptide(L)'
;MVRSRTLTHPRFRFVGLSLLSKSTMRNKRTPSPLLTHNFTTYSWDFWNEPPGPFISYPSTPFKRGPLSGYRFSDLDERGIERLPLHIVDAGGITGPNFEDLLLGNSPEEQFTVVMLTYQRNKVLMEALGRLDDVAFLNKVVVVWNNPETPPGDLEWPDIGVPNEVVRGKGNSLNNRFLPFKEIETEAVLSIDDDVHLRPDEIQFAFR
;
A
#
# COMPACT_ATOMS: atom_id res chain seq x y z
N MET A 1 -53.37 -53.74 -12.44
CA MET A 1 -53.32 -52.70 -11.40
C MET A 1 -51.86 -52.35 -11.14
N VAL A 2 -51.29 -51.43 -11.93
CA VAL A 2 -49.86 -51.06 -11.90
C VAL A 2 -49.76 -49.67 -11.27
N ARG A 3 -49.09 -49.57 -10.11
CA ARG A 3 -48.89 -48.31 -9.40
C ARG A 3 -47.73 -47.53 -10.05
N SER A 4 -48.04 -46.37 -10.61
CA SER A 4 -47.09 -45.34 -11.05
C SER A 4 -46.25 -44.86 -9.86
N ARG A 5 -44.92 -44.89 -9.99
CA ARG A 5 -43.97 -44.22 -9.08
C ARG A 5 -43.56 -42.90 -9.72
N THR A 6 -44.01 -41.79 -9.15
CA THR A 6 -43.58 -40.44 -9.49
C THR A 6 -42.17 -40.17 -8.95
N LEU A 7 -41.21 -39.87 -9.84
CA LEU A 7 -39.86 -39.41 -9.52
C LEU A 7 -39.90 -37.94 -9.10
N THR A 8 -39.75 -37.66 -7.80
CA THR A 8 -39.53 -36.31 -7.28
C THR A 8 -38.05 -35.93 -7.44
N HIS A 9 -37.76 -34.90 -8.24
CA HIS A 9 -36.43 -34.30 -8.32
C HIS A 9 -36.04 -33.63 -6.99
N PRO A 10 -34.81 -33.80 -6.48
CA PRO A 10 -34.35 -33.03 -5.33
C PRO A 10 -34.12 -31.58 -5.76
N ARG A 11 -34.86 -30.66 -5.15
CA ARG A 11 -34.57 -29.21 -5.22
C ARG A 11 -33.25 -28.97 -4.49
N PHE A 12 -32.17 -28.73 -5.23
CA PHE A 12 -30.96 -28.13 -4.69
C PHE A 12 -31.31 -26.72 -4.18
N ARG A 13 -31.44 -26.57 -2.86
CA ARG A 13 -31.38 -25.25 -2.23
C ARG A 13 -29.95 -24.77 -2.39
N PHE A 14 -29.75 -23.79 -3.27
CA PHE A 14 -28.62 -22.89 -3.17
C PHE A 14 -28.68 -22.26 -1.77
N VAL A 15 -27.87 -22.77 -0.85
CA VAL A 15 -27.52 -22.04 0.37
C VAL A 15 -26.78 -20.82 -0.16
N GLY A 16 -27.43 -19.66 -0.08
CA GLY A 16 -26.83 -18.40 -0.47
C GLY A 16 -25.49 -18.28 0.26
N LEU A 17 -24.41 -18.40 -0.50
CA LEU A 17 -23.11 -17.93 -0.09
C LEU A 17 -23.37 -16.46 0.25
N SER A 18 -23.36 -16.14 1.54
CA SER A 18 -23.63 -14.78 1.99
C SER A 18 -22.72 -13.88 1.17
N LEU A 19 -23.32 -13.00 0.36
CA LEU A 19 -22.62 -11.84 -0.14
C LEU A 19 -22.08 -11.16 1.11
N LEU A 20 -20.80 -11.37 1.39
CA LEU A 20 -20.03 -10.50 2.26
C LEU A 20 -20.26 -9.12 1.67
N SER A 21 -21.10 -8.36 2.36
CA SER A 21 -21.44 -7.00 2.01
C SER A 21 -20.14 -6.29 1.70
N LYS A 22 -19.97 -5.81 0.47
CA LYS A 22 -18.84 -4.98 0.03
C LYS A 22 -18.74 -3.65 0.82
N SER A 23 -19.48 -3.49 1.92
CA SER A 23 -19.63 -2.25 2.65
C SER A 23 -18.67 -2.04 3.83
N THR A 24 -17.71 -2.92 4.12
CA THR A 24 -16.89 -2.76 5.34
C THR A 24 -15.47 -3.35 5.23
N MET A 25 -14.66 -2.84 4.30
CA MET A 25 -13.20 -2.93 4.40
C MET A 25 -12.62 -1.53 4.20
N ARG A 26 -13.00 -0.58 5.06
CA ARG A 26 -12.30 0.70 5.13
C ARG A 26 -10.84 0.38 5.51
N ASN A 27 -9.87 0.76 4.68
CA ASN A 27 -8.46 0.39 4.84
C ASN A 27 -8.01 0.58 6.30
N LYS A 28 -7.69 -0.52 6.98
CA LYS A 28 -7.10 -0.44 8.33
C LYS A 28 -5.69 0.12 8.17
N ARG A 29 -5.53 1.40 8.50
CA ARG A 29 -4.25 2.10 8.39
C ARG A 29 -3.22 1.49 9.32
N THR A 30 -2.06 1.18 8.76
CA THR A 30 -0.89 0.67 9.48
C THR A 30 0.33 1.43 8.96
N PRO A 31 0.91 2.32 9.78
CA PRO A 31 2.20 2.92 9.48
C PRO A 31 3.24 1.84 9.19
N SER A 32 4.15 2.12 8.27
CA SER A 32 5.29 1.25 8.04
C SER A 32 6.24 1.23 9.24
N PRO A 33 6.99 0.14 9.44
CA PRO A 33 8.00 0.08 10.50
C PRO A 33 9.01 1.21 10.39
N LEU A 34 9.37 1.83 11.53
CA LEU A 34 10.41 2.86 11.56
C LEU A 34 11.78 2.21 11.36
N LEU A 35 12.42 2.49 10.22
CA LEU A 35 13.82 2.16 9.96
C LEU A 35 14.70 3.24 10.61
N THR A 36 15.06 3.04 11.87
CA THR A 36 15.79 4.02 12.70
C THR A 36 17.28 4.18 12.36
N HIS A 37 17.79 3.52 11.32
CA HIS A 37 19.24 3.50 11.03
C HIS A 37 19.59 4.40 9.83
N ASN A 38 20.69 5.15 9.95
CA ASN A 38 21.17 6.04 8.91
C ASN A 38 21.87 5.26 7.79
N PHE A 39 21.30 5.29 6.59
CA PHE A 39 21.77 4.54 5.41
C PHE A 39 22.95 5.17 4.66
N THR A 40 23.48 6.31 5.11
CA THR A 40 24.44 7.11 4.33
C THR A 40 25.90 7.01 4.78
N THR A 41 26.21 6.29 5.87
CA THR A 41 27.57 6.24 6.41
C THR A 41 28.23 4.88 6.18
N TYR A 42 29.15 4.82 5.22
CA TYR A 42 30.05 3.68 4.99
C TYR A 42 31.49 4.13 5.24
N SER A 43 31.99 4.02 6.48
CA SER A 43 33.42 4.25 6.79
C SER A 43 34.07 2.99 7.35
N TRP A 44 35.38 2.84 7.16
CA TRP A 44 36.15 1.69 7.65
C TRP A 44 36.17 1.63 9.18
N ASP A 45 36.21 2.79 9.84
CA ASP A 45 36.17 2.91 11.29
C ASP A 45 34.82 2.48 11.87
N PHE A 46 33.70 2.77 11.18
CA PHE A 46 32.36 2.36 11.59
C PHE A 46 32.15 0.84 11.60
N TRP A 47 32.86 0.09 10.76
CA TRP A 47 32.81 -1.39 10.76
C TRP A 47 33.52 -2.03 11.94
N ASN A 48 34.57 -1.37 12.45
CA ASN A 48 35.51 -1.95 13.41
C ASN A 48 35.38 -1.35 14.82
N GLU A 49 34.68 -0.23 14.98
CA GLU A 49 34.42 0.38 16.28
C GLU A 49 33.09 -0.12 16.90
N PRO A 50 33.04 -0.27 18.23
CA PRO A 50 31.81 -0.55 18.94
C PRO A 50 30.71 0.45 18.55
N PRO A 51 29.49 -0.03 18.28
CA PRO A 51 28.96 -1.24 18.90
C PRO A 51 28.95 -2.48 17.97
N GLY A 52 29.70 -2.45 16.86
CA GLY A 52 30.02 -3.61 16.03
C GLY A 52 28.93 -4.03 15.02
N PRO A 53 29.13 -5.14 14.31
CA PRO A 53 28.35 -5.52 13.12
C PRO A 53 26.85 -5.71 13.40
N PHE A 54 26.45 -5.97 14.64
CA PHE A 54 25.04 -6.24 14.99
C PHE A 54 24.17 -4.98 15.15
N ILE A 55 24.77 -3.80 15.07
CA ILE A 55 24.07 -2.50 15.14
C ILE A 55 24.24 -1.70 13.83
N SER A 56 25.08 -2.17 12.92
CA SER A 56 25.31 -1.58 11.59
C SER A 56 24.41 -2.17 10.48
N TYR A 57 23.73 -3.30 10.70
CA TYR A 57 22.81 -3.86 9.70
C TYR A 57 21.49 -3.07 9.61
N PRO A 58 20.92 -2.93 8.40
CA PRO A 58 19.60 -2.30 8.15
C PRO A 58 18.47 -2.87 9.02
N SER A 59 18.59 -4.15 9.35
CA SER A 59 17.67 -4.94 10.17
C SER A 59 18.50 -5.85 11.06
N THR A 60 18.17 -5.93 12.35
CA THR A 60 18.71 -7.01 13.20
C THR A 60 18.04 -8.32 12.80
N PRO A 61 18.62 -9.49 13.11
CA PRO A 61 17.96 -10.79 12.89
C PRO A 61 16.60 -10.92 13.60
N PHE A 62 16.31 -10.01 14.55
CA PHE A 62 15.08 -9.94 15.33
C PHE A 62 14.13 -8.83 14.86
N LYS A 63 14.55 -7.93 13.95
CA LYS A 63 13.68 -6.96 13.28
C LYS A 63 13.05 -7.65 12.07
N ARG A 64 11.76 -7.40 11.83
CA ARG A 64 11.11 -7.83 10.57
C ARG A 64 11.89 -7.26 9.39
N GLY A 65 12.14 -8.09 8.38
CA GLY A 65 12.73 -7.63 7.12
C GLY A 65 11.86 -6.57 6.44
N PRO A 66 12.37 -5.87 5.42
CA PRO A 66 11.56 -4.94 4.64
C PRO A 66 10.29 -5.63 4.16
N LEU A 67 9.15 -4.92 4.16
CA LEU A 67 7.85 -5.49 3.85
C LEU A 67 7.82 -6.10 2.42
N SER A 68 8.60 -5.51 1.49
CA SER A 68 8.77 -5.96 0.11
C SER A 68 9.70 -7.18 -0.08
N GLY A 69 10.09 -7.87 0.98
CA GLY A 69 10.96 -9.05 0.93
C GLY A 69 10.16 -10.35 0.75
N TYR A 70 10.67 -11.26 -0.09
CA TYR A 70 10.18 -12.64 -0.22
C TYR A 70 9.96 -13.27 1.17
N ARG A 71 8.70 -13.55 1.54
CA ARG A 71 8.35 -14.05 2.87
C ARG A 71 8.59 -15.54 3.07
N PHE A 72 9.76 -16.03 2.69
CA PHE A 72 10.12 -17.42 3.01
C PHE A 72 10.19 -17.65 4.54
N SER A 73 10.48 -16.61 5.32
CA SER A 73 10.64 -16.69 6.78
C SER A 73 9.34 -16.82 7.58
N ASP A 74 8.20 -16.42 7.00
CA ASP A 74 6.90 -16.39 7.70
C ASP A 74 6.04 -17.62 7.37
N LEU A 75 6.49 -18.49 6.46
CA LEU A 75 5.76 -19.69 6.05
C LEU A 75 5.97 -20.82 7.07
N ASP A 76 4.87 -21.40 7.56
CA ASP A 76 4.93 -22.67 8.29
C ASP A 76 5.30 -23.82 7.33
N GLU A 77 5.65 -25.00 7.85
CA GLU A 77 6.00 -26.17 7.01
C GLU A 77 4.95 -26.45 5.92
N ARG A 78 3.66 -26.20 6.22
CA ARG A 78 2.55 -26.32 5.27
C ARG A 78 2.48 -25.19 4.24
N GLY A 79 2.91 -23.99 4.61
CA GLY A 79 3.08 -22.85 3.71
C GLY A 79 4.20 -23.11 2.71
N ILE A 80 5.29 -23.75 3.14
CA ILE A 80 6.40 -24.19 2.28
C ILE A 80 5.93 -25.29 1.32
N GLU A 81 5.13 -26.26 1.77
CA GLU A 81 4.56 -27.31 0.92
C GLU A 81 3.50 -26.82 -0.08
N ARG A 82 2.89 -25.66 0.20
CA ARG A 82 1.93 -24.98 -0.70
C ARG A 82 2.61 -24.10 -1.74
N LEU A 83 3.92 -23.89 -1.61
CA LEU A 83 4.69 -23.25 -2.67
C LEU A 83 4.61 -24.13 -3.93
N PRO A 84 4.28 -23.56 -5.10
CA PRO A 84 4.30 -24.31 -6.34
C PRO A 84 5.59 -25.12 -6.50
N LEU A 85 5.50 -26.38 -6.92
CA LEU A 85 6.66 -27.29 -7.06
C LEU A 85 7.82 -26.71 -7.89
N HIS A 86 7.54 -25.76 -8.79
CA HIS A 86 8.52 -25.07 -9.63
C HIS A 86 9.28 -23.92 -8.94
N ILE A 87 9.02 -23.66 -7.65
CA ILE A 87 9.86 -22.80 -6.81
C ILE A 87 11.07 -23.57 -6.27
N VAL A 88 10.95 -24.90 -6.17
CA VAL A 88 12.01 -25.81 -5.68
C VAL A 88 12.97 -26.24 -6.80
N ASP A 89 12.53 -26.16 -8.06
CA ASP A 89 13.28 -26.58 -9.24
C ASP A 89 13.24 -25.45 -10.28
N ALA A 90 14.39 -24.80 -10.49
CA ALA A 90 14.57 -23.49 -11.13
C ALA A 90 14.05 -23.38 -12.59
N GLY A 91 12.75 -23.20 -12.78
CA GLY A 91 12.13 -23.13 -14.10
C GLY A 91 11.07 -22.04 -14.21
N GLY A 92 11.50 -20.77 -14.27
CA GLY A 92 10.77 -19.63 -14.85
C GLY A 92 9.31 -19.44 -14.41
N ILE A 93 9.05 -18.40 -13.63
CA ILE A 93 7.75 -18.24 -12.98
C ILE A 93 6.90 -17.18 -13.71
N THR A 94 5.69 -17.56 -14.15
CA THR A 94 4.69 -16.65 -14.73
C THR A 94 3.29 -17.05 -14.24
N GLY A 95 2.45 -16.07 -13.85
CA GLY A 95 1.05 -16.26 -13.51
C GLY A 95 0.59 -15.56 -12.22
N PRO A 96 -0.73 -15.49 -11.95
CA PRO A 96 -1.30 -14.74 -10.82
C PRO A 96 -0.85 -15.27 -9.44
N ASN A 97 -0.54 -16.56 -9.33
CA ASN A 97 -0.02 -17.15 -8.09
C ASN A 97 1.45 -16.79 -7.83
N PHE A 98 2.16 -16.23 -8.80
CA PHE A 98 3.55 -15.79 -8.66
C PHE A 98 3.64 -14.39 -8.07
N GLU A 99 2.75 -13.50 -8.52
CA GLU A 99 2.62 -12.13 -8.03
C GLU A 99 2.29 -12.14 -6.53
N ASP A 100 1.27 -12.91 -6.12
CA ASP A 100 0.88 -13.08 -4.72
C ASP A 100 2.02 -13.62 -3.82
N LEU A 101 2.98 -14.33 -4.41
CA LEU A 101 4.00 -15.10 -3.70
C LEU A 101 5.36 -14.36 -3.65
N LEU A 102 5.68 -13.54 -4.65
CA LEU A 102 6.87 -12.68 -4.63
C LEU A 102 6.63 -11.30 -4.05
N LEU A 103 5.48 -10.69 -4.36
CA LEU A 103 5.21 -9.29 -3.99
C LEU A 103 4.74 -9.15 -2.55
N GLY A 104 4.39 -10.26 -1.91
CA GLY A 104 3.79 -10.26 -0.58
C GLY A 104 2.36 -9.73 -0.60
N ASN A 105 1.57 -10.12 0.41
CA ASN A 105 0.24 -9.58 0.61
C ASN A 105 0.09 -9.09 2.05
N SER A 106 1.01 -8.22 2.49
CA SER A 106 0.89 -7.65 3.82
C SER A 106 -0.26 -6.65 3.85
N PRO A 107 -1.14 -6.69 4.85
CA PRO A 107 -1.98 -5.52 5.14
C PRO A 107 -1.14 -4.31 5.58
N GLU A 108 0.12 -4.52 6.00
CA GLU A 108 1.06 -3.48 6.41
C GLU A 108 1.73 -2.75 5.23
N GLU A 109 1.68 -3.32 4.02
CA GLU A 109 2.17 -2.68 2.79
C GLU A 109 1.15 -1.66 2.34
N GLN A 110 1.42 -0.40 2.66
CA GLN A 110 0.59 0.72 2.31
C GLN A 110 1.45 1.84 1.76
N PHE A 111 0.83 2.75 1.01
CA PHE A 111 1.52 3.90 0.43
C PHE A 111 0.83 5.21 0.80
N THR A 112 1.61 6.29 0.73
CA THR A 112 1.15 7.66 0.90
C THR A 112 1.16 8.35 -0.46
N VAL A 113 0.06 9.03 -0.80
CA VAL A 113 0.05 9.91 -1.99
C VAL A 113 0.57 11.28 -1.59
N VAL A 114 1.49 11.83 -2.38
CA VAL A 114 1.93 13.23 -2.24
C VAL A 114 1.50 13.99 -3.48
N MET A 115 0.63 14.98 -3.31
CA MET A 115 0.08 15.78 -4.39
C MET A 115 0.39 17.25 -4.20
N LEU A 116 1.07 17.86 -5.16
CA LEU A 116 1.34 19.30 -5.16
C LEU A 116 0.26 20.04 -5.94
N THR A 117 -0.25 21.13 -5.37
CA THR A 117 -1.23 21.99 -6.03
C THR A 117 -0.78 23.45 -6.05
N TYR A 118 -1.09 24.15 -7.14
CA TYR A 118 -0.92 25.60 -7.27
C TYR A 118 -2.11 26.21 -8.02
N GLN A 119 -2.91 27.01 -7.33
CA GLN A 119 -4.06 27.80 -7.79
C GLN A 119 -5.12 26.98 -8.55
N ARG A 120 -5.23 25.68 -8.26
CA ARG A 120 -6.08 24.71 -8.96
C ARG A 120 -7.01 23.93 -8.01
N ASN A 121 -7.63 24.62 -7.05
CA ASN A 121 -8.44 24.00 -6.01
C ASN A 121 -9.53 23.03 -6.54
N LYS A 122 -10.21 23.38 -7.65
CA LYS A 122 -11.22 22.50 -8.25
C LYS A 122 -10.62 21.20 -8.77
N VAL A 123 -9.50 21.29 -9.49
CA VAL A 123 -8.78 20.14 -10.06
C VAL A 123 -8.26 19.25 -8.94
N LEU A 124 -7.70 19.85 -7.89
CA LEU A 124 -7.29 19.12 -6.68
C LEU A 124 -8.44 18.34 -6.05
N MET A 125 -9.61 18.95 -5.86
CA MET A 125 -10.75 18.24 -5.23
C MET A 125 -11.23 17.06 -6.08
N GLU A 126 -11.26 17.22 -7.40
CA GLU A 126 -11.57 16.11 -8.31
C GLU A 126 -10.50 15.02 -8.26
N ALA A 127 -9.21 15.39 -8.22
CA ALA A 127 -8.10 14.45 -8.14
C ALA A 127 -8.12 13.65 -6.83
N LEU A 128 -8.39 14.32 -5.71
CA LEU A 128 -8.59 13.67 -4.42
C LEU A 128 -9.80 12.72 -4.48
N GLY A 129 -10.94 13.14 -5.02
CA GLY A 129 -12.12 12.29 -5.13
C GLY A 129 -11.91 11.01 -5.95
N ARG A 130 -10.94 10.97 -6.86
CA ARG A 130 -10.56 9.77 -7.62
C ARG A 130 -9.75 8.76 -6.80
N LEU A 131 -9.20 9.19 -5.67
CA LEU A 131 -8.50 8.32 -4.72
C LEU A 131 -9.45 7.60 -3.75
N ASP A 132 -10.76 7.80 -3.90
CA ASP A 132 -11.78 7.08 -3.14
C ASP A 132 -11.67 5.56 -3.40
N ASP A 133 -11.77 4.79 -2.33
CA ASP A 133 -11.70 3.32 -2.31
C ASP A 133 -10.44 2.71 -2.98
N VAL A 134 -9.34 3.47 -3.09
CA VAL A 134 -8.06 2.94 -3.56
C VAL A 134 -7.47 1.97 -2.53
N ALA A 135 -7.18 0.75 -2.95
CA ALA A 135 -6.56 -0.27 -2.11
C ALA A 135 -5.16 0.15 -1.62
N PHE A 136 -4.81 -0.22 -0.39
CA PHE A 136 -3.50 0.05 0.23
C PHE A 136 -3.14 1.53 0.43
N LEU A 137 -4.06 2.45 0.15
CA LEU A 137 -3.87 3.87 0.45
C LEU A 137 -3.92 4.09 1.97
N ASN A 138 -2.86 4.66 2.54
CA ASN A 138 -2.78 5.00 3.97
C ASN A 138 -3.32 6.40 4.27
N LYS A 139 -2.85 7.38 3.48
CA LYS A 139 -3.14 8.81 3.62
C LYS A 139 -2.75 9.58 2.35
N VAL A 140 -3.23 10.81 2.25
CA VAL A 140 -2.86 11.75 1.20
C VAL A 140 -2.23 12.99 1.84
N VAL A 141 -1.06 13.39 1.35
CA VAL A 141 -0.37 14.62 1.73
C VAL A 141 -0.51 15.62 0.60
N VAL A 142 -1.26 16.69 0.84
CA VAL A 142 -1.45 17.79 -0.10
C VAL A 142 -0.42 18.88 0.19
N VAL A 143 0.52 19.04 -0.73
CA VAL A 143 1.54 20.08 -0.69
C VAL A 143 0.94 21.36 -1.26
N TRP A 144 0.52 22.23 -0.35
CA TRP A 144 -0.12 23.49 -0.66
C TRP A 144 0.93 24.54 -1.03
N ASN A 145 1.07 24.77 -2.33
CA ASN A 145 2.11 25.64 -2.89
C ASN A 145 1.61 27.08 -3.11
N ASN A 146 0.34 27.37 -2.78
CA ASN A 146 -0.23 28.70 -2.94
C ASN A 146 0.31 29.67 -1.88
N PRO A 147 0.50 30.95 -2.25
CA PRO A 147 0.87 31.98 -1.28
C PRO A 147 -0.24 32.19 -0.23
N GLU A 148 -1.49 32.11 -0.65
CA GLU A 148 -2.67 32.18 0.21
C GLU A 148 -2.86 30.88 0.99
N THR A 149 -3.48 30.94 2.17
CA THR A 149 -3.87 29.75 2.91
C THR A 149 -5.01 29.02 2.20
N PRO A 150 -5.15 27.69 2.37
CA PRO A 150 -6.36 27.00 1.96
C PRO A 150 -7.59 27.74 2.50
N PRO A 151 -8.61 28.00 1.65
CA PRO A 151 -9.86 28.59 2.11
C PRO A 151 -10.47 27.74 3.25
N GLY A 152 -10.96 28.38 4.31
CA GLY A 152 -11.52 27.66 5.45
C GLY A 152 -12.86 26.97 5.14
N ASP A 153 -13.51 27.37 4.06
CA ASP A 153 -14.72 26.80 3.46
C ASP A 153 -14.43 25.71 2.42
N LEU A 154 -13.17 25.33 2.23
CA LEU A 154 -12.79 24.27 1.30
C LEU A 154 -13.24 22.91 1.85
N GLU A 155 -14.24 22.32 1.20
CA GLU A 155 -14.73 20.97 1.52
C GLU A 155 -13.82 19.91 0.90
N TRP A 156 -13.02 19.26 1.74
CA TRP A 156 -12.19 18.13 1.34
C TRP A 156 -13.05 16.87 1.14
N PRO A 157 -12.84 16.09 0.07
CA PRO A 157 -13.58 14.85 -0.14
C PRO A 157 -13.25 13.82 0.95
N ASP A 158 -14.27 13.12 1.43
CA ASP A 158 -14.11 11.96 2.32
C ASP A 158 -13.81 10.71 1.49
N ILE A 159 -12.52 10.42 1.33
CA ILE A 159 -11.99 9.27 0.59
C ILE A 159 -11.68 8.07 1.49
N GLY A 160 -12.16 8.09 2.74
CA GLY A 160 -11.91 7.02 3.71
C GLY A 160 -10.51 7.01 4.36
N VAL A 161 -9.59 7.87 3.91
CA VAL A 161 -8.26 8.11 4.51
C VAL A 161 -8.06 9.61 4.81
N PRO A 162 -7.13 9.99 5.71
CA PRO A 162 -6.87 11.40 6.00
C PRO A 162 -6.24 12.14 4.82
N ASN A 163 -6.68 13.39 4.64
CA ASN A 163 -6.05 14.40 3.80
C ASN A 163 -5.25 15.35 4.69
N GLU A 164 -3.92 15.23 4.70
CA GLU A 164 -3.01 16.09 5.45
C GLU A 164 -2.51 17.23 4.57
N VAL A 165 -2.68 18.48 4.99
CA VAL A 165 -2.29 19.65 4.19
C VAL A 165 -1.01 20.26 4.73
N VAL A 166 0.05 20.24 3.93
CA VAL A 166 1.35 20.83 4.30
C VAL A 166 1.60 22.07 3.46
N ARG A 167 1.87 23.20 4.12
CA ARG A 167 2.12 24.48 3.45
C ARG A 167 3.60 24.60 3.04
N GLY A 168 3.84 24.83 1.75
CA GLY A 168 5.16 25.17 1.24
C GLY A 168 5.60 26.57 1.70
N LYS A 169 6.92 26.77 1.86
CA LYS A 169 7.49 28.09 2.22
C LYS A 169 7.40 29.13 1.09
N GLY A 170 7.25 28.68 -0.14
CA GLY A 170 7.11 29.49 -1.35
C GLY A 170 6.82 28.60 -2.54
N ASN A 171 6.49 29.20 -3.69
CA ASN A 171 6.15 28.44 -4.89
C ASN A 171 7.39 27.71 -5.43
N SER A 172 7.45 26.39 -5.21
CA SER A 172 8.51 25.54 -5.75
C SER A 172 7.97 24.14 -6.03
N LEU A 173 8.21 23.64 -7.24
CA LEU A 173 7.89 22.26 -7.62
C LEU A 173 8.65 21.24 -6.76
N ASN A 174 9.79 21.64 -6.20
CA ASN A 174 10.61 20.76 -5.34
C ASN A 174 9.99 20.53 -3.96
N ASN A 175 8.96 21.29 -3.57
CA ASN A 175 8.32 21.13 -2.28
C ASN A 175 7.73 19.71 -2.10
N ARG A 176 7.33 19.04 -3.18
CA ARG A 176 6.79 17.66 -3.11
C ARG A 176 7.83 16.58 -2.76
N PHE A 177 9.11 16.92 -2.83
CA PHE A 177 10.21 15.99 -2.50
C PHE A 177 10.78 16.23 -1.10
N LEU A 178 10.18 17.12 -0.31
CA LEU A 178 10.60 17.35 1.07
C LEU A 178 10.19 16.16 1.97
N PRO A 179 10.99 15.82 2.98
CA PRO A 179 10.70 14.71 3.89
C PRO A 179 9.64 15.14 4.92
N PHE A 180 8.36 15.05 4.54
CA PHE A 180 7.24 15.36 5.41
C PHE A 180 7.11 14.33 6.53
N LYS A 181 6.95 14.80 7.77
CA LYS A 181 6.74 13.92 8.95
C LYS A 181 5.42 13.15 8.88
N GLU A 182 4.49 13.66 8.08
CA GLU A 182 3.19 13.07 7.81
C GLU A 182 3.33 11.78 6.99
N ILE A 183 4.40 11.62 6.21
CA ILE A 183 4.69 10.38 5.47
C ILE A 183 5.19 9.33 6.46
N GLU A 184 4.35 8.33 6.70
CA GLU A 184 4.59 7.22 7.63
C GLU A 184 4.66 5.86 6.91
N THR A 185 4.73 5.88 5.57
CA THR A 185 4.77 4.69 4.72
C THR A 185 6.10 4.58 3.98
N GLU A 186 6.53 3.35 3.68
CA GLU A 186 7.73 3.07 2.89
C GLU A 186 7.59 3.48 1.42
N ALA A 187 6.38 3.35 0.87
CA ALA A 187 6.09 3.73 -0.50
C ALA A 187 5.40 5.10 -0.57
N VAL A 188 5.80 5.89 -1.56
CA VAL A 188 5.22 7.21 -1.85
C VAL A 188 4.84 7.27 -3.32
N LEU A 189 3.57 7.55 -3.59
CA LEU A 189 3.08 7.90 -4.91
C LEU A 189 3.07 9.42 -5.06
N SER A 190 4.08 9.97 -5.73
CA SER A 190 4.15 11.41 -6.01
C SER A 190 3.48 11.71 -7.35
N ILE A 191 2.41 12.51 -7.34
CA ILE A 191 1.63 12.86 -8.54
C ILE A 191 1.27 14.34 -8.56
N ASP A 192 1.00 14.86 -9.75
CA ASP A 192 0.45 16.21 -9.93
C ASP A 192 -1.07 16.19 -9.87
N ASP A 193 -1.69 17.33 -9.55
CA ASP A 193 -3.14 17.45 -9.36
C ASP A 193 -3.95 17.29 -10.66
N ASP A 194 -3.33 17.43 -11.84
CA ASP A 194 -3.95 17.24 -13.16
C ASP A 194 -3.71 15.86 -13.79
N VAL A 195 -3.01 14.97 -13.09
CA VAL A 195 -2.77 13.61 -13.55
C VAL A 195 -3.97 12.72 -13.24
N HIS A 196 -4.38 11.93 -14.22
CA HIS A 196 -5.52 11.03 -14.13
C HIS A 196 -5.03 9.59 -14.13
N LEU A 197 -5.10 8.93 -12.97
CA LEU A 197 -4.83 7.49 -12.81
C LEU A 197 -6.10 6.79 -12.35
N ARG A 198 -6.38 5.62 -12.89
CA ARG A 198 -7.46 4.78 -12.39
C ARG A 198 -7.01 3.99 -11.15
N PRO A 199 -7.93 3.61 -10.25
CA PRO A 199 -7.58 2.78 -9.08
C PRO A 199 -6.86 1.47 -9.43
N ASP A 200 -7.21 0.81 -10.54
CA ASP A 200 -6.55 -0.41 -11.02
C ASP A 200 -5.08 -0.17 -11.42
N GLU A 201 -4.79 0.98 -12.02
CA GLU A 201 -3.44 1.35 -12.45
C GLU A 201 -2.55 1.68 -11.25
N ILE A 202 -3.12 2.36 -10.24
CA ILE A 202 -2.43 2.65 -8.98
C ILE A 202 -2.12 1.34 -8.25
N GLN A 203 -3.10 0.43 -8.17
CA GLN A 203 -2.93 -0.86 -7.52
C GLN A 203 -1.84 -1.70 -8.22
N PHE A 204 -1.86 -1.75 -9.55
CA PHE A 204 -0.86 -2.45 -10.35
C PHE A 204 0.54 -1.80 -10.28
N ALA A 205 0.62 -0.47 -10.18
CA ALA A 205 1.92 0.19 -10.02
C ALA A 205 2.52 -0.06 -8.62
N PHE A 206 1.66 -0.27 -7.63
CA PHE A 206 2.08 -0.58 -6.26
C PHE A 206 2.43 -2.06 -6.08
N ARG A 207 1.80 -2.97 -6.86
CA ARG A 207 1.99 -4.42 -6.80
C ARG A 207 2.14 -5.02 -8.19
#